data_AF-A0A128EGQ2-F1
#
_entry.id   AF-A0A128EGQ2-F1
#
_cell.length_a   1.000
_cell.length_b   1.000
_cell.length_c   1.000
_cell.angle_alpha   90.00
_cell.angle_beta   90.00
_cell.angle_gamma   90.00
#
_symmetry.space_group_name_H-M   'P 1'
#
loop_
_entity.id
_entity.type
_entity.pdbx_description
1 polymer ?
#
loop_
_entity_poly.entity_id
_entity_poly.type
_entity_poly.pdbx_seq_one_letter_code
_entity_poly.pdbx_strand_id
1 'polypeptide(L)'
;MKFSIDTLLPHSNDMIMIDEIVEISPEQITAKRLIKEGDVYVSDAKLAGFAMLELMAQTIGAYAGYYAKTNGAKPTLGFLIGSRKFDILKDGIEVGVCVHIKAVCSIQDESGFGVWDGEIYDQKQIYATAKLSVLSPNQETLERMKSE
;
A
#
# COMPACT_ATOMS: atom_id res chain seq x y z
N MET A 1 9.79 -7.36 -13.67
CA MET A 1 10.06 -7.45 -12.21
C MET A 1 10.14 -8.93 -11.78
N LYS A 2 10.79 -9.26 -10.66
CA LYS A 2 11.09 -10.65 -10.25
C LYS A 2 9.87 -11.44 -9.70
N PHE A 3 8.86 -10.75 -9.19
CA PHE A 3 7.68 -11.36 -8.56
C PHE A 3 6.39 -10.70 -9.08
N SER A 4 5.31 -11.46 -9.16
CA SER A 4 3.97 -10.91 -9.43
C SER A 4 3.33 -10.38 -8.14
N ILE A 5 2.52 -9.32 -8.25
CA ILE A 5 1.94 -8.60 -7.11
C ILE A 5 1.11 -9.51 -6.21
N ASP A 6 0.32 -10.41 -6.79
CA ASP A 6 -0.51 -11.38 -6.07
C ASP A 6 0.31 -12.30 -5.15
N THR A 7 1.61 -12.41 -5.39
CA THR A 7 2.50 -13.20 -4.54
C THR A 7 3.27 -12.38 -3.51
N LEU A 8 3.14 -11.04 -3.53
CA LEU A 8 3.76 -10.12 -2.58
C LEU A 8 2.79 -9.67 -1.49
N LEU A 9 1.50 -9.80 -1.72
CA LEU A 9 0.46 -9.42 -0.77
C LEU A 9 -0.27 -10.65 -0.24
N PRO A 10 -0.73 -10.62 1.03
CA PRO A 10 -1.65 -11.64 1.55
C PRO A 10 -3.08 -11.45 1.01
N HIS A 11 -3.40 -10.28 0.44
CA HIS A 11 -4.66 -9.99 -0.24
C HIS A 11 -4.85 -10.90 -1.45
N SER A 12 -6.11 -11.18 -1.81
CA SER A 12 -6.43 -12.02 -2.96
C SER A 12 -7.51 -11.39 -3.83
N ASN A 13 -7.49 -11.76 -5.11
CA ASN A 13 -8.48 -11.38 -6.12
C ASN A 13 -8.67 -9.85 -6.17
N ASP A 14 -9.92 -9.40 -6.22
CA ASP A 14 -10.33 -8.01 -6.41
C ASP A 14 -9.87 -7.05 -5.30
N MET A 15 -9.37 -7.59 -4.18
CA MET A 15 -8.81 -6.79 -3.08
C MET A 15 -7.37 -6.33 -3.33
N ILE A 16 -6.71 -6.76 -4.41
CA ILE A 16 -5.40 -6.23 -4.79
C ILE A 16 -5.59 -4.94 -5.59
N MET A 17 -5.21 -3.82 -4.98
CA MET A 17 -5.44 -2.48 -5.51
C MET A 17 -4.22 -1.86 -6.20
N ILE A 18 -3.10 -2.58 -6.33
CA ILE A 18 -1.91 -2.13 -7.08
C ILE A 18 -1.60 -3.11 -8.20
N ASP A 19 -1.08 -2.62 -9.33
CA ASP A 19 -0.86 -3.44 -10.53
C ASP A 19 0.59 -3.93 -10.65
N GLU A 20 1.55 -3.06 -10.33
CA GLU A 20 2.98 -3.35 -10.43
C GLU A 20 3.81 -2.43 -9.50
N ILE A 21 5.01 -2.89 -9.12
CA ILE A 21 6.05 -2.05 -8.52
C ILE A 21 6.92 -1.50 -9.65
N VAL A 22 7.02 -0.18 -9.74
CA VAL A 22 7.86 0.48 -10.75
C VAL A 22 9.27 0.73 -10.24
N GLU A 23 9.42 0.97 -8.93
CA GLU A 23 10.71 1.24 -8.30
C GLU A 23 10.71 0.70 -6.86
N ILE A 24 11.86 0.17 -6.43
CA ILE A 24 12.05 -0.27 -5.05
C ILE A 24 13.51 -0.10 -4.63
N SER A 25 13.71 0.36 -3.41
CA SER A 25 15.02 0.49 -2.76
C SER A 25 14.91 0.11 -1.27
N PRO A 26 15.99 0.18 -0.47
CA PRO A 26 15.93 -0.10 0.97
C PRO A 26 15.03 0.82 1.82
N GLU A 27 14.60 1.96 1.29
CA GLU A 27 13.83 2.95 2.06
C GLU A 27 12.58 3.45 1.34
N GLN A 28 12.36 3.01 0.09
CA GLN A 28 11.21 3.46 -0.70
C GLN A 28 10.68 2.37 -1.62
N ILE A 29 9.40 2.53 -1.95
CA ILE A 29 8.72 1.79 -3.00
C ILE A 29 7.84 2.76 -3.78
N THR A 30 7.77 2.54 -5.08
CA THR A 30 6.75 3.17 -5.94
C THR A 30 6.00 2.05 -6.65
N ALA A 31 4.69 2.00 -6.44
CA ALA A 31 3.77 1.16 -7.18
C ALA A 31 2.98 1.98 -8.19
N LYS A 32 2.27 1.29 -9.07
CA LYS A 32 1.42 1.89 -10.10
C LYS A 32 0.06 1.20 -10.12
N ARG A 33 -0.98 1.97 -10.41
CA ARG A 33 -2.35 1.49 -10.55
C ARG A 33 -3.08 2.24 -11.68
N LEU A 34 -3.69 1.49 -12.59
CA LEU A 34 -4.74 1.98 -13.49
C LEU A 34 -6.11 1.77 -12.82
N ILE A 35 -6.85 2.85 -12.59
CA ILE A 35 -8.22 2.77 -12.07
C ILE A 35 -9.14 2.24 -13.18
N LYS A 36 -9.84 1.14 -12.92
CA LYS A 36 -10.73 0.50 -13.89
C LYS A 36 -12.18 0.54 -13.43
N GLU A 37 -13.09 0.48 -14.40
CA GLU A 37 -14.49 0.21 -14.12
C GLU A 37 -14.62 -1.14 -13.41
N GLY A 38 -15.37 -1.18 -12.31
CA GLY A 38 -15.54 -2.39 -11.48
C GLY A 38 -14.46 -2.64 -10.43
N ASP A 39 -13.43 -1.79 -10.33
CA ASP A 39 -12.49 -1.83 -9.20
C ASP A 39 -13.22 -1.62 -7.86
N VAL A 40 -12.72 -2.25 -6.79
CA VAL A 40 -13.25 -2.05 -5.44
C VAL A 40 -13.14 -0.56 -5.07
N TYR A 41 -14.19 -0.03 -4.45
CA TYR A 41 -14.34 1.39 -4.09
C TYR A 41 -14.46 2.37 -5.27
N VAL A 42 -14.66 1.89 -6.49
CA VAL A 42 -15.09 2.72 -7.62
C VAL A 42 -16.60 2.83 -7.66
N SER A 43 -17.10 4.07 -7.69
CA SER A 43 -18.51 4.41 -7.91
C SER A 43 -18.59 5.71 -8.70
N ASP A 44 -19.60 5.88 -9.56
CA ASP A 44 -19.75 7.07 -10.41
C ASP A 44 -18.47 7.40 -11.21
N ALA A 45 -17.85 6.37 -11.79
CA ALA A 45 -16.60 6.42 -12.56
C ALA A 45 -15.39 7.03 -11.82
N LYS A 46 -15.38 6.96 -10.48
CA LYS A 46 -14.26 7.44 -9.65
C LYS A 46 -13.95 6.48 -8.50
N LEU A 47 -12.66 6.24 -8.26
CA LEU A 47 -12.18 5.68 -7.01
C LEU A 47 -12.39 6.70 -5.90
N ALA A 48 -13.09 6.30 -4.84
CA ALA A 48 -13.36 7.17 -3.69
C ALA A 48 -12.07 7.64 -3.00
N GLY A 49 -12.03 8.90 -2.57
CA GLY A 49 -10.84 9.49 -1.97
C GLY A 49 -10.30 8.74 -0.75
N PHE A 50 -11.17 8.15 0.10
CA PHE A 50 -10.71 7.36 1.25
C PHE A 50 -9.93 6.10 0.85
N ALA A 51 -10.22 5.52 -0.32
CA ALA A 51 -9.58 4.29 -0.80
C ALA A 51 -8.13 4.52 -1.22
N MET A 52 -7.72 5.78 -1.40
CA MET A 52 -6.32 6.15 -1.59
C MET A 52 -5.43 5.74 -0.41
N LEU A 53 -5.98 5.65 0.80
CA LEU A 53 -5.21 5.15 1.94
C LEU A 53 -4.89 3.66 1.80
N GLU A 54 -5.81 2.88 1.23
CA GLU A 54 -5.60 1.45 0.97
C GLU A 54 -4.55 1.24 -0.14
N LEU A 55 -4.57 2.07 -1.19
CA LEU A 55 -3.51 2.07 -2.21
C LEU A 55 -2.12 2.26 -1.59
N MET A 56 -1.97 3.23 -0.68
CA MET A 56 -0.70 3.46 0.04
C MET A 56 -0.35 2.29 0.96
N ALA A 57 -1.32 1.76 1.71
CA ALA A 57 -1.10 0.63 2.62
C ALA A 57 -0.64 -0.63 1.89
N GLN A 58 -1.29 -0.99 0.77
CA GLN A 58 -0.89 -2.14 -0.04
C GLN A 58 0.45 -1.92 -0.74
N THR A 59 0.77 -0.68 -1.12
CA THR A 59 2.11 -0.36 -1.63
C THR A 59 3.17 -0.67 -0.57
N ILE A 60 2.96 -0.29 0.70
CA ILE A 60 3.86 -0.65 1.82
C ILE A 60 3.86 -2.17 2.07
N GLY A 61 2.71 -2.84 1.97
CA GLY A 61 2.61 -4.29 2.07
C GLY A 61 3.44 -5.02 1.00
N ALA A 62 3.42 -4.52 -0.23
CA ALA A 62 4.19 -5.09 -1.35
C ALA A 62 5.69 -4.89 -1.16
N TYR A 63 6.12 -3.78 -0.56
CA TYR A 63 7.51 -3.59 -0.12
C TYR A 63 7.93 -4.69 0.86
N ALA A 64 7.14 -4.91 1.92
CA ALA A 64 7.44 -5.94 2.91
C ALA A 64 7.46 -7.35 2.27
N GLY A 65 6.49 -7.65 1.41
CA GLY A 65 6.42 -8.91 0.67
C GLY A 65 7.60 -9.13 -0.27
N TYR A 66 8.09 -8.09 -0.94
CA TYR A 66 9.25 -8.17 -1.83
C TYR A 66 10.52 -8.55 -1.06
N TYR A 67 10.78 -7.89 0.08
CA TYR A 67 11.94 -8.21 0.91
C TYR A 67 11.83 -9.59 1.56
N ALA A 68 10.64 -9.98 2.03
CA ALA A 68 10.40 -11.33 2.53
C ALA A 68 10.75 -12.38 1.47
N LYS A 69 10.22 -12.23 0.25
CA LYS A 69 10.51 -13.14 -0.86
C LYS A 69 11.97 -13.16 -1.29
N THR A 70 12.63 -12.01 -1.32
CA THR A 70 14.05 -11.92 -1.66
C THR A 70 14.91 -12.66 -0.63
N ASN A 71 14.47 -12.70 0.63
CA ASN A 71 15.10 -13.44 1.72
C ASN A 71 14.61 -14.89 1.86
N GLY A 72 13.84 -15.41 0.90
CA GLY A 72 13.34 -16.79 0.92
C GLY A 72 12.17 -17.04 1.89
N ALA A 73 11.57 -15.98 2.44
CA ALA A 73 10.39 -16.03 3.29
C ALA A 73 9.09 -15.78 2.49
N LYS A 74 7.94 -16.05 3.13
CA LYS A 74 6.62 -15.72 2.60
C LYS A 74 6.18 -14.34 3.09
N PRO A 75 5.39 -13.57 2.30
CA PRO A 75 4.74 -12.37 2.80
C PRO A 75 3.92 -12.68 4.06
N THR A 76 4.03 -11.81 5.06
CA THR A 76 3.30 -11.90 6.32
C THR A 76 2.10 -10.96 6.33
N LEU A 77 1.21 -11.16 7.29
CA LEU A 77 0.10 -10.24 7.51
C LEU A 77 0.65 -8.90 8.04
N GLY A 78 0.18 -7.79 7.47
CA GLY A 78 0.46 -6.45 7.94
C GLY A 78 -0.84 -5.74 8.29
N PHE A 79 -0.77 -4.81 9.23
CA PHE A 79 -1.90 -4.03 9.70
C PHE A 79 -1.63 -2.54 9.51
N LEU A 80 -2.61 -1.84 8.95
CA LEU A 80 -2.67 -0.39 9.02
C LEU A 80 -3.16 0.00 10.42
N ILE A 81 -2.27 0.54 11.25
CA ILE A 81 -2.57 0.96 12.62
C ILE A 81 -3.25 2.33 12.64
N GLY A 82 -2.91 3.19 11.68
CA GLY A 82 -3.57 4.47 11.50
C GLY A 82 -2.85 5.34 10.48
N SER A 83 -3.38 6.53 10.28
CA SER A 83 -2.76 7.55 9.45
C SER A 83 -2.84 8.91 10.12
N ARG A 84 -1.96 9.81 9.68
CA ARG A 84 -1.93 11.22 10.08
C ARG A 84 -1.71 12.06 8.84
N LYS A 85 -2.22 13.30 8.87
CA LYS A 85 -2.11 14.25 7.75
C LYS A 85 -2.54 13.59 6.42
N PHE A 86 -3.67 12.89 6.45
CA PHE A 86 -4.22 12.32 5.24
C PHE A 86 -4.96 13.42 4.49
N ASP A 87 -4.24 14.07 3.58
CA ASP A 87 -4.73 15.21 2.82
C ASP A 87 -5.20 14.72 1.45
N ILE A 88 -6.52 14.71 1.24
CA ILE A 88 -7.15 14.40 -0.05
C ILE A 88 -7.23 15.71 -0.84
N LEU A 89 -6.42 15.83 -1.90
CA LEU A 89 -6.33 17.02 -2.73
C LEU A 89 -7.30 16.98 -3.93
N LYS A 90 -7.84 15.79 -4.21
CA LYS A 90 -8.85 15.53 -5.24
C LYS A 90 -9.86 14.53 -4.69
N ASP A 91 -11.15 14.82 -4.87
CA ASP A 91 -12.26 14.04 -4.28
C ASP A 91 -12.27 12.55 -4.68
N GLY A 92 -11.54 12.18 -5.73
CA GLY A 92 -11.32 10.81 -6.15
C GLY A 92 -10.37 10.74 -7.34
N ILE A 93 -10.12 9.52 -7.81
CA ILE A 93 -9.32 9.25 -9.02
C ILE A 93 -10.25 8.71 -10.10
N GLU A 94 -10.31 9.36 -11.26
CA GLU A 94 -11.20 8.96 -12.35
C GLU A 94 -10.80 7.61 -12.97
N VAL A 95 -11.80 6.83 -13.41
CA VAL A 95 -11.57 5.62 -14.20
C VAL A 95 -10.77 5.97 -15.47
N GLY A 96 -9.81 5.12 -15.79
CA GLY A 96 -8.87 5.32 -16.89
C GLY A 96 -7.62 6.12 -16.51
N VAL A 97 -7.58 6.73 -15.32
CA VAL A 97 -6.37 7.39 -14.81
C VAL A 97 -5.40 6.35 -14.28
N CYS A 98 -4.14 6.49 -14.68
CA CYS A 98 -3.03 5.74 -14.13
C CYS A 98 -2.25 6.60 -13.13
N VAL A 99 -2.17 6.14 -11.89
CA VAL A 99 -1.44 6.81 -10.81
C VAL A 99 -0.21 6.03 -10.37
N HIS A 100 0.75 6.77 -9.82
CA HIS A 100 1.87 6.24 -9.06
C HIS A 100 1.58 6.43 -7.58
N ILE A 101 1.95 5.42 -6.79
CA ILE A 101 1.82 5.41 -5.34
C ILE A 101 3.22 5.26 -4.78
N LYS A 102 3.77 6.33 -4.22
CA LYS A 102 5.09 6.32 -3.60
C LYS A 102 4.93 6.21 -2.10
N ALA A 103 5.71 5.34 -1.48
CA ALA A 103 5.85 5.27 -0.03
C ALA A 103 7.34 5.29 0.34
N VAL A 104 7.71 6.17 1.28
CA VAL A 104 9.07 6.31 1.81
C VAL A 104 9.05 6.01 3.31
N CYS A 105 9.92 5.12 3.76
CA CYS A 105 10.02 4.74 5.16
C CYS A 105 10.68 5.89 5.95
N SER A 106 9.95 6.48 6.90
CA SER A 106 10.52 7.48 7.81
C SER A 106 11.21 6.81 9.00
N ILE A 107 10.61 5.75 9.54
CA ILE A 107 11.13 4.98 10.66
C ILE A 107 10.56 3.56 10.59
N GLN A 108 11.40 2.58 10.92
CA GLN A 108 11.00 1.20 11.12
C GLN A 108 11.81 0.66 12.29
N ASP A 109 11.18 -0.11 13.16
CA ASP A 109 11.85 -0.75 14.29
C ASP A 109 11.80 -2.28 14.20
N GLU A 110 12.52 -2.93 15.12
CA GLU A 110 12.64 -4.38 15.18
C GLU A 110 11.34 -5.09 15.57
N SER A 111 10.36 -4.36 16.13
CA SER A 111 9.04 -4.93 16.46
C SER A 111 8.16 -5.16 15.22
N GLY A 112 8.59 -4.63 14.07
CA GLY A 112 7.82 -4.64 12.83
C GLY A 112 6.89 -3.43 12.70
N PHE A 113 6.95 -2.48 13.63
CA PHE A 113 6.26 -1.20 13.49
C PHE A 113 7.02 -0.30 12.52
N GLY A 114 6.27 0.43 11.68
CA GLY A 114 6.84 1.34 10.71
C GLY A 114 5.97 2.56 10.49
N VAL A 115 6.62 3.68 10.14
CA VAL A 115 5.96 4.91 9.71
C VAL A 115 6.46 5.28 8.33
N TRP A 116 5.52 5.55 7.43
CA TRP A 116 5.77 5.77 6.02
C TRP A 116 5.13 7.07 5.56
N ASP A 117 5.84 7.86 4.76
CA ASP A 117 5.30 8.99 4.03
C ASP A 117 4.80 8.50 2.66
N GLY A 118 3.49 8.60 2.44
CA GLY A 118 2.79 8.17 1.24
C GLY A 118 2.33 9.35 0.38
N GLU A 119 2.44 9.19 -0.94
CA GLU A 119 1.98 10.14 -1.94
C GLU A 119 1.38 9.41 -3.14
N ILE A 120 0.25 9.90 -3.66
CA ILE A 120 -0.36 9.42 -4.89
C ILE A 120 -0.40 10.54 -5.91
N TYR A 121 0.13 10.30 -7.09
CA TYR A 121 0.27 11.31 -8.14
C TYR A 121 0.15 10.71 -9.55
N ASP A 122 -0.16 11.57 -10.52
CA ASP A 122 0.07 11.30 -11.94
C ASP A 122 0.99 12.38 -12.52
N GLN A 123 1.09 12.47 -13.85
CA GLN A 123 1.95 13.46 -14.51
C GLN A 123 1.50 14.92 -14.32
N LYS A 124 0.27 15.15 -13.88
CA LYS A 124 -0.37 16.46 -13.81
C LYS A 124 -0.52 16.97 -12.38
N GLN A 125 -0.75 16.07 -11.42
CA GLN A 125 -1.13 16.45 -10.07
C GLN A 125 -0.88 15.37 -9.01
N ILE A 126 -0.92 15.81 -7.75
CA ILE A 126 -1.00 14.96 -6.57
C ILE A 126 -2.47 14.81 -6.19
N TYR A 127 -2.90 13.59 -5.88
CA TYR A 127 -4.26 13.25 -5.46
C TYR A 127 -4.39 13.20 -3.95
N ALA A 128 -3.41 12.61 -3.26
CA ALA A 128 -3.39 12.55 -1.82
C ALA A 128 -1.98 12.37 -1.27
N THR A 129 -1.78 12.81 -0.03
CA THR A 129 -0.61 12.51 0.80
C THR A 129 -1.06 11.98 2.14
N ALA A 130 -0.24 11.13 2.78
CA ALA A 130 -0.49 10.68 4.14
C ALA A 130 0.79 10.26 4.84
N LYS A 131 0.79 10.27 6.17
CA LYS A 131 1.74 9.50 6.98
C LYS A 131 1.02 8.26 7.52
N LEU A 132 1.49 7.07 7.15
CA LEU A 132 0.90 5.79 7.54
C LEU A 132 1.71 5.16 8.66
N SER A 133 1.03 4.67 9.69
CA SER A 133 1.61 3.80 10.71
C SER A 133 1.15 2.37 10.45
N VAL A 134 2.11 1.47 10.25
CA VAL A 134 1.87 0.06 9.94
C VAL A 134 2.55 -0.84 10.98
N LEU A 135 2.03 -2.05 11.12
CA LEU A 135 2.63 -3.09 11.95
C LEU A 135 2.67 -4.40 11.17
N SER A 136 3.84 -5.00 11.06
CA SER A 136 4.01 -6.39 10.62
C SER A 136 4.40 -7.24 11.84
N PRO A 137 3.43 -7.76 12.60
CA PRO A 137 3.72 -8.47 13.84
C PRO A 137 4.44 -9.79 13.57
N ASN A 138 5.31 -10.18 14.50
CA ASN A 138 5.79 -11.55 14.56
C ASN A 138 4.65 -12.52 14.97
N GLN A 139 4.91 -13.83 14.87
CA GLN A 139 3.91 -14.86 15.17
C GLN A 139 3.33 -14.74 16.60
N GLU A 140 4.19 -14.51 17.60
CA GLU A 140 3.78 -14.36 19.00
C GLU A 140 2.83 -13.16 19.20
N THR A 141 3.18 -12.01 18.62
CA THR A 141 2.36 -10.80 18.69
C THR A 141 1.03 -11.01 17.99
N LEU A 142 1.02 -11.69 16.84
CA LEU A 142 -0.19 -12.00 16.09
C LEU A 142 -1.13 -12.93 16.86
N GLU A 143 -0.59 -13.91 17.59
CA GLU A 143 -1.38 -14.81 18.43
C GLU A 143 -2.02 -14.06 19.60
N ARG A 144 -1.27 -13.17 20.26
CA ARG A 144 -1.81 -12.32 21.33
C ARG A 144 -2.94 -11.42 20.84
N MET A 145 -2.80 -10.79 19.67
CA MET A 145 -3.84 -9.94 19.07
C MET A 145 -5.13 -10.70 18.72
N LYS A 146 -5.09 -12.02 18.54
CA LYS A 146 -6.28 -12.84 18.28
C LYS A 146 -7.00 -13.32 19.54
N SER A 147 -6.34 -13.21 20.69
CA SER A 147 -6.85 -13.68 21.99
C SER A 147 -7.59 -12.61 22.78
N GLU A 148 -7.64 -11.37 22.27
CA GLU A 148 -8.36 -10.22 22.82
C GLU A 148 -9.61 -9.91 21.99
#